data_AF-A0A5Q4E6T2-F1
#
_entry.id   AF-A0A5Q4E6T2-F1
#
_cell.length_a   1.000
_cell.length_b   1.000
_cell.length_c   1.000
_cell.angle_alpha   90.00
_cell.angle_beta   90.00
_cell.angle_gamma   90.00
#
_symmetry.space_group_name_H-M   'P 1'
#
loop_
_entity.id
_entity.type
_entity.pdbx_description
1 polymer ?
#
loop_
_entity_poly.entity_id
_entity_poly.type
_entity_poly.pdbx_seq_one_letter_code
_entity_poly.pdbx_strand_id
1 'polypeptide(L)' 'MSISKDEAKQLLERMIFESTDPQDWVQDVWGLSPLMGDSAAKLLEAFYILIDCCPDEQLDNLIKGLYREKLEF' A
#
# COMPACT_ATOMS: atom_id res chain seq x y z
N MET A 1 -21.81 1.14 4.56
CA MET A 1 -21.00 -0.05 4.27
C MET A 1 -19.57 0.43 4.14
N SER A 2 -18.69 -0.04 5.03
CA SER A 2 -17.25 0.12 4.87
C SER A 2 -16.78 -0.87 3.79
N ILE A 3 -15.75 -0.49 3.04
CA ILE A 3 -15.03 -1.45 2.18
C ILE A 3 -14.40 -2.56 3.03
N SER A 4 -14.25 -3.74 2.47
CA SER A 4 -13.53 -4.84 3.12
C SER A 4 -12.03 -4.58 3.15
N LYS A 5 -11.30 -5.28 4.04
CA LYS A 5 -9.82 -5.27 4.04
C LYS A 5 -9.20 -5.63 2.70
N ASP A 6 -9.75 -6.63 2.02
CA ASP A 6 -9.21 -7.08 0.73
C ASP A 6 -9.38 -6.00 -0.35
N GLU A 7 -10.53 -5.33 -0.37
CA GLU A 7 -10.76 -4.19 -1.27
C GLU A 7 -9.85 -3.02 -0.90
N ALA A 8 -9.72 -2.71 0.39
CA ALA A 8 -8.83 -1.65 0.87
C ALA A 8 -7.37 -1.91 0.48
N LYS A 9 -6.91 -3.15 0.64
CA LYS A 9 -5.58 -3.60 0.22
C LYS A 9 -5.38 -3.37 -1.28
N GLN A 10 -6.31 -3.83 -2.11
CA GLN A 10 -6.21 -3.66 -3.57
C GLN A 10 -6.18 -2.20 -3.99
N LEU A 11 -6.98 -1.33 -3.34
CA LEU A 11 -6.97 0.10 -3.62
C LEU A 11 -5.64 0.74 -3.23
N LEU A 12 -5.12 0.44 -2.05
CA LEU A 12 -3.83 0.95 -1.60
C LEU A 12 -2.67 0.44 -2.46
N GLU A 13 -2.67 -0.84 -2.82
CA GLU A 13 -1.66 -1.43 -3.72
C GLU A 13 -1.65 -0.71 -5.08
N ARG A 14 -2.83 -0.47 -5.67
CA ARG A 14 -2.95 0.28 -6.94
C ARG A 14 -2.55 1.75 -6.81
N MET A 15 -2.69 2.35 -5.63
CA MET A 15 -2.29 3.73 -5.39
C MET A 15 -0.77 3.87 -5.23
N ILE A 16 -0.10 2.90 -4.61
CA ILE A 16 1.33 2.96 -4.28
C ILE A 16 2.19 2.35 -5.39
N PHE A 17 1.79 1.20 -5.93
CA PHE A 17 2.57 0.39 -6.87
C PHE A 17 2.02 0.45 -8.30
N GLU A 18 0.94 1.22 -8.52
CA GLU A 18 0.28 1.41 -9.81
C GLU A 18 -0.17 0.09 -10.46
N SER A 19 0.59 -0.41 -11.43
CA SER A 19 0.34 -1.64 -12.17
C SER A 19 1.38 -2.73 -11.89
N THR A 20 2.35 -2.45 -11.03
CA THR A 20 3.41 -3.40 -10.65
C THR A 20 2.97 -4.20 -9.44
N ASP A 21 3.24 -5.51 -9.45
CA ASP A 21 3.06 -6.32 -8.25
C ASP A 21 3.97 -5.79 -7.12
N PRO A 22 3.49 -5.67 -5.87
CA PRO A 22 4.30 -5.10 -4.79
C PRO A 22 5.62 -5.84 -4.54
N GLN A 23 5.68 -7.16 -4.75
CA GLN A 23 6.91 -7.94 -4.59
C GLN A 23 7.87 -7.70 -5.76
N ASP A 24 7.36 -7.62 -6.99
CA ASP A 24 8.15 -7.27 -8.17
C ASP A 24 8.75 -5.87 -8.02
N TRP A 25 7.98 -4.91 -7.49
CA TRP A 25 8.49 -3.58 -7.16
C TRP A 25 9.67 -3.62 -6.17
N VAL A 26 9.62 -4.46 -5.13
CA VAL A 26 10.76 -4.64 -4.22
C VAL A 26 11.98 -5.20 -4.95
N GLN A 27 11.79 -6.17 -5.86
CA GLN A 27 12.89 -6.72 -6.66
C GLN A 27 13.52 -5.67 -7.56
N ASP A 28 12.70 -4.82 -8.19
CA ASP A 28 13.18 -3.71 -9.02
C ASP A 28 14.03 -2.73 -8.20
N VAL A 29 13.58 -2.39 -6.99
CA VAL A 29 14.35 -1.52 -6.08
C VAL A 29 15.67 -2.17 -5.69
N TRP A 30 15.70 -3.48 -5.40
CA TRP A 30 16.94 -4.22 -5.16
C TRP A 30 17.89 -4.19 -6.37
N GLY A 31 17.35 -4.30 -7.59
CA GLY A 31 18.09 -4.19 -8.83
C GLY A 31 18.78 -2.84 -9.02
N LEU A 32 18.21 -1.76 -8.46
CA LEU A 32 18.80 -0.41 -8.47
C LEU A 32 19.75 -0.17 -7.30
N SER A 33 19.41 -0.65 -6.10
CA SER A 33 20.23 -0.48 -4.89
C SER A 33 19.92 -1.55 -3.84
N PRO A 34 20.90 -2.41 -3.49
CA PRO A 34 20.70 -3.45 -2.47
C PRO A 34 20.22 -2.91 -1.11
N LEU A 35 20.79 -1.80 -0.64
CA LEU A 35 20.42 -1.18 0.64
C LEU A 35 18.97 -0.65 0.63
N MET A 36 18.54 -0.06 -0.49
CA MET A 36 17.18 0.46 -0.61
C MET A 36 16.17 -0.67 -0.74
N GLY A 37 16.50 -1.77 -1.43
CA GLY A 37 15.56 -2.88 -1.55
C GLY A 37 15.33 -3.61 -0.22
N ASP A 38 16.32 -3.68 0.68
CA ASP A 38 16.10 -4.19 2.04
C ASP A 38 15.11 -3.33 2.82
N SER A 39 15.19 -2.01 2.61
CA SER A 39 14.25 -1.05 3.22
C SER A 39 12.86 -1.14 2.57
N ALA A 40 12.79 -1.36 1.25
CA ALA A 40 11.55 -1.57 0.50
C ALA A 40 10.82 -2.86 0.93
N ALA A 41 11.54 -3.96 1.11
CA ALA A 41 10.99 -5.21 1.62
C ALA A 41 10.36 -5.03 3.01
N LYS A 42 11.07 -4.35 3.93
CA LYS A 42 10.55 -4.04 5.28
C LYS A 42 9.33 -3.11 5.23
N LEU A 43 9.34 -2.14 4.32
CA LEU A 43 8.20 -1.24 4.13
C LEU A 43 6.96 -2.00 3.66
N LEU A 44 7.13 -2.91 2.69
CA LEU A 44 6.04 -3.74 2.18
C LEU A 44 5.49 -4.69 3.25
N GLU A 45 6.36 -5.28 4.06
CA GLU A 45 5.96 -6.11 5.20
C GLU A 45 5.14 -5.30 6.21
N ALA A 46 5.65 -4.13 6.63
CA ALA A 46 4.95 -3.24 7.55
C ALA A 46 3.59 -2.80 7.00
N PHE A 47 3.51 -2.51 5.69
CA PHE A 47 2.26 -2.17 5.01
C PHE A 47 1.21 -3.28 5.15
N TYR A 48 1.59 -4.54 4.91
CA TYR A 48 0.64 -5.66 5.06
C TYR A 48 0.24 -5.91 6.52
N ILE A 49 1.17 -5.79 7.46
CA ILE A 49 0.87 -5.90 8.89
C ILE A 49 -0.14 -4.83 9.31
N LEU A 50 0.04 -3.58 8.84
CA LEU A 50 -0.88 -2.49 9.16
C LEU A 50 -2.29 -2.75 8.62
N ILE A 51 -2.41 -3.21 7.37
CA ILE A 51 -3.71 -3.56 6.78
C ILE A 51 -4.39 -4.67 7.59
N ASP A 52 -3.65 -5.71 7.96
CA ASP A 52 -4.20 -6.84 8.72
C ASP A 52 -4.63 -6.41 10.14
N CYS A 53 -3.89 -5.51 10.78
CA CYS A 53 -4.19 -5.04 12.13
C CYS A 53 -5.31 -3.98 12.19
N CYS A 54 -5.54 -3.23 11.11
CA CYS A 54 -6.53 -2.16 11.09
C CYS A 54 -7.97 -2.69 10.97
N PRO A 55 -8.96 -2.10 11.67
CA PRO A 55 -10.38 -2.36 11.39
C PRO A 55 -10.81 -1.81 10.02
N ASP A 56 -11.75 -2.49 9.38
CA ASP A 56 -12.31 -2.12 8.06
C ASP A 56 -12.77 -0.65 7.99
N GLU A 57 -13.42 -0.14 9.05
CA GLU A 57 -13.87 1.25 9.12
C GLU A 57 -12.71 2.26 9.10
N GLN A 58 -11.58 1.92 9.73
CA GLN A 58 -10.40 2.80 9.72
C GLN A 58 -9.73 2.81 8.35
N LEU A 59 -9.66 1.65 7.69
CA LEU A 59 -9.14 1.54 6.33
C LEU A 59 -10.01 2.31 5.32
N ASP A 60 -11.34 2.20 5.44
CA ASP A 60 -12.30 2.95 4.63
C ASP A 60 -12.12 4.47 4.80
N ASN A 61 -11.97 4.93 6.04
CA ASN A 61 -11.72 6.35 6.33
C ASN A 61 -10.37 6.84 5.77
N LEU A 62 -9.31 6.04 5.91
CA LEU A 62 -7.99 6.34 5.35
C LEU A 62 -8.07 6.52 3.84
N ILE A 63 -8.66 5.55 3.14
CA ILE A 63 -8.75 5.56 1.67
C ILE A 63 -9.56 6.75 1.18
N LYS A 64 -10.71 7.06 1.82
CA LYS A 64 -11.49 8.26 1.49
C LYS A 64 -10.70 9.55 1.71
N GLY A 65 -9.88 9.61 2.76
CA GLY A 65 -8.98 10.73 3.02
C GLY A 65 -7.97 10.92 1.89
N LEU A 66 -7.26 9.86 1.52
CA LEU A 66 -6.25 9.88 0.44
C LEU A 66 -6.86 10.25 -0.92
N TYR A 67 -8.06 9.73 -1.24
CA TYR A 67 -8.76 10.10 -2.48
C TYR A 67 -9.20 11.55 -2.50
N ARG A 68 -9.66 12.09 -1.37
CA ARG A 68 -10.02 13.52 -1.27
C ARG A 68 -8.80 14.39 -1.53
N GLU A 69 -7.68 14.07 -0.88
CA GLU A 69 -6.43 14.80 -1.05
C GLU A 69 -5.98 14.75 -2.52
N LYS A 70 -6.08 13.59 -3.19
CA LYS A 70 -5.75 13.46 -4.62
C LYS A 70 -6.67 14.22 -5.58
N LEU A 71 -7.91 14.54 -5.18
CA LEU A 71 -8.87 15.30 -5.99
C LEU A 71 -8.76 16.81 -5.78
N GLU A 72 -8.11 17.25 -4.71
CA GLU A 72 -7.87 18.66 -4.38
C GLU A 72 -6.56 19.20 -5.01
N PHE A 73 -5.81 18.35 -5.72
CA PHE A 73 -4.59 18.66 -6.49
C PHE A 73 -4.76 18.33 -7.97
#